data_AF-M6Q4E8-F1
#
_entry.id   AF-M6Q4E8-F1
#
_cell.length_a   1.000
_cell.length_b   1.000
_cell.length_c   1.000
_cell.angle_alpha   90.00
_cell.angle_beta   90.00
_cell.angle_gamma   90.00
#
_symmetry.space_group_name_H-M   'P 1'
#
loop_
_entity.id
_entity.type
_entity.pdbx_description
1 polymer ?
#
loop_
_entity_poly.entity_id
_entity_poly.type
_entity_poly.pdbx_seq_one_letter_code
_entity_poly.pdbx_strand_id
1 'polypeptide(L)'
;MNQEKIKTIIYWIVTALTAANYAFAGYVYLNRGPEVIAGITQLGYPLYFISILGVWKLLGAIAITVPRFPLLKEWAYAGMFFNLTAASVSNAVAGTEMIHAVFPLIALVLVALSWALRPADRRLEGIWHL
;
A
#
# COMPACT_ATOMS: atom_id res chain seq x y z
N MET A 1 25.58 -17.28 4.82
CA MET A 1 24.51 -16.56 5.55
C MET A 1 23.28 -17.47 5.58
N ASN A 2 22.56 -17.58 6.71
CA ASN A 2 21.38 -18.48 6.82
C ASN A 2 20.25 -18.00 5.87
N GLN A 3 19.59 -18.91 5.16
CA GLN A 3 18.50 -18.61 4.22
C GLN A 3 17.36 -17.80 4.87
N GLU A 4 17.04 -18.11 6.13
CA GLU A 4 16.01 -17.37 6.89
C GLU A 4 16.42 -15.93 7.22
N LYS A 5 17.73 -15.68 7.41
CA LYS A 5 18.25 -14.31 7.58
C LYS A 5 18.14 -13.52 6.27
N ILE A 6 18.44 -14.15 5.13
CA ILE A 6 18.30 -13.51 3.80
C ILE A 6 16.84 -13.11 3.55
N LYS A 7 15.89 -14.02 3.76
CA LYS A 7 14.44 -13.73 3.62
C LYS A 7 14.01 -12.56 4.50
N THR A 8 14.47 -12.52 5.75
CA THR A 8 14.15 -11.44 6.68
C THR A 8 14.71 -10.09 6.22
N ILE A 9 15.94 -10.06 5.69
CA ILE A 9 16.54 -8.84 5.12
C ILE A 9 15.72 -8.36 3.92
N ILE A 10 15.40 -9.25 2.97
CA ILE A 10 14.61 -8.90 1.79
C ILE A 10 13.22 -8.40 2.22
N TYR A 11 12.57 -9.08 3.17
CA TYR A 11 11.30 -8.65 3.75
C TYR A 11 11.36 -7.20 4.24
N TRP A 12 12.37 -6.85 5.03
CA TRP A 12 12.48 -5.50 5.59
C TRP A 12 12.80 -4.45 4.52
N ILE A 13 13.61 -4.78 3.51
CA ILE A 13 13.84 -3.87 2.37
C ILE A 13 12.53 -3.58 1.64
N VAL A 14 11.79 -4.63 1.25
CA VAL A 14 10.52 -4.48 0.51
C VAL A 14 9.46 -3.78 1.36
N THR A 15 9.41 -4.10 2.66
CA THR A 15 8.43 -3.49 3.59
C THR A 15 8.75 -2.03 3.85
N ALA A 16 10.03 -1.66 4.01
CA ALA A 16 10.44 -0.27 4.16
C ALA A 16 10.10 0.56 2.91
N LEU A 17 10.38 0.02 1.71
CA LEU A 17 10.01 0.67 0.46
C LEU A 17 8.49 0.84 0.32
N THR A 18 7.72 -0.20 0.66
CA THR A 18 6.24 -0.17 0.63
C THR A 18 5.70 0.87 1.61
N ALA A 19 6.20 0.86 2.85
CA ALA A 19 5.79 1.79 3.89
C ALA A 19 6.15 3.23 3.53
N ALA A 20 7.36 3.48 3.00
CA ALA A 20 7.79 4.80 2.56
C ALA A 20 6.92 5.32 1.41
N ASN A 21 6.61 4.47 0.43
CA ASN A 21 5.71 4.82 -0.67
C ASN A 21 4.32 5.23 -0.16
N TYR A 22 3.73 4.43 0.74
CA TYR A 22 2.41 4.74 1.32
C TYR A 22 2.43 5.96 2.23
N ALA A 23 3.48 6.13 3.04
CA ALA A 23 3.64 7.29 3.91
C ALA A 23 3.76 8.58 3.08
N PHE A 24 4.61 8.56 2.05
CA PHE A 24 4.78 9.70 1.15
C PHE A 24 3.50 10.03 0.39
N ALA A 25 2.84 9.02 -0.20
CA ALA A 25 1.58 9.23 -0.90
C ALA A 25 0.48 9.76 0.05
N GLY A 26 0.43 9.25 1.29
CA GLY A 26 -0.50 9.73 2.31
C GLY A 26 -0.25 11.20 2.65
N TYR A 27 1.00 11.59 2.86
CA TYR A 27 1.40 12.98 3.08
C TYR A 27 1.02 13.89 1.91
N VAL A 28 1.34 13.48 0.68
CA VAL A 28 1.00 14.23 -0.55
C VAL A 28 -0.51 14.42 -0.68
N TYR A 29 -1.31 13.40 -0.37
CA TYR A 29 -2.78 13.47 -0.42
C TYR A 29 -3.35 14.42 0.63
N LEU A 30 -2.75 14.47 1.82
CA LEU A 30 -3.18 15.37 2.89
C LEU A 30 -2.82 16.83 2.63
N ASN A 31 -1.71 17.09 1.94
CA ASN A 31 -1.32 18.46 1.55
C ASN A 31 -2.16 19.03 0.41
N ARG A 32 -2.88 18.18 -0.34
CA ARG A 32 -3.79 18.60 -1.43
C ARG A 32 -3.13 19.58 -2.41
N GLY A 33 -1.91 19.27 -2.86
CA GLY A 33 -1.22 20.08 -3.86
C GLY A 33 -2.00 20.17 -5.19
N PRO A 34 -1.73 21.18 -6.04
CA PRO A 34 -2.46 21.39 -7.29
C PRO A 34 -2.50 20.15 -8.20
N GLU A 35 -1.41 19.41 -8.30
CA GLU A 35 -1.31 18.19 -9.14
C GLU A 35 -2.22 17.08 -8.62
N VAL A 36 -2.29 16.91 -7.29
CA VAL A 36 -3.16 15.92 -6.64
C VAL A 36 -4.63 16.28 -6.85
N ILE A 37 -4.98 17.55 -6.63
CA ILE A 37 -6.35 18.04 -6.83
C ILE A 37 -6.76 17.85 -8.29
N ALA A 38 -5.90 18.21 -9.24
CA ALA A 38 -6.17 18.06 -10.67
C ALA A 38 -6.39 16.59 -11.05
N GLY A 39 -5.49 15.69 -10.65
CA GLY A 39 -5.63 14.25 -10.94
C GLY A 39 -6.89 13.64 -10.35
N ILE A 40 -7.25 14.02 -9.12
CA ILE A 40 -8.43 13.47 -8.43
C ILE A 40 -9.73 14.02 -9.02
N THR A 41 -9.72 15.28 -9.43
CA THR A 41 -10.85 15.90 -10.14
C THR A 41 -11.03 15.28 -11.53
N GLN A 42 -9.94 14.98 -12.24
CA GLN A 42 -9.97 14.27 -13.52
C GLN A 42 -10.58 12.87 -13.38
N LEU A 43 -10.31 12.17 -12.26
CA LEU A 43 -10.93 10.89 -11.94
C LEU A 43 -12.41 11.02 -11.50
N GLY A 44 -12.94 12.24 -11.34
CA GLY A 44 -14.30 12.51 -10.90
C GLY A 44 -14.54 12.28 -9.41
N TYR A 45 -13.47 12.16 -8.61
CA TYR A 45 -13.59 11.94 -7.16
C TYR A 45 -13.74 13.22 -6.37
N PRO A 46 -14.56 13.23 -5.30
CA PRO A 46 -14.72 14.39 -4.46
C PRO A 46 -13.48 14.64 -3.59
N LEU A 47 -13.13 15.91 -3.35
CA LEU A 47 -11.88 16.27 -2.65
C LEU A 47 -11.78 15.81 -1.19
N TYR A 48 -12.88 15.47 -0.52
CA TYR A 48 -12.80 14.89 0.81
C TYR A 48 -12.23 13.46 0.77
N PHE A 49 -12.44 12.73 -0.33
CA PHE A 49 -12.02 11.34 -0.49
C PHE A 49 -10.50 11.19 -0.36
N ILE A 50 -9.73 12.13 -0.92
CA ILE A 50 -8.26 12.11 -0.84
C ILE A 50 -7.74 12.30 0.57
N SER A 51 -8.45 13.03 1.42
CA SER A 51 -8.03 13.19 2.81
C SER A 51 -8.28 11.94 3.61
N ILE A 52 -9.41 11.28 3.38
CA ILE A 52 -9.70 9.96 3.96
C ILE A 52 -8.63 8.95 3.50
N LEU A 53 -8.37 8.86 2.19
CA LEU A 53 -7.33 7.97 1.66
C LEU A 53 -5.94 8.32 2.18
N GLY A 54 -5.62 9.62 2.34
CA GLY A 54 -4.35 10.08 2.89
C GLY A 54 -4.12 9.56 4.31
N VAL A 55 -5.10 9.70 5.19
CA VAL A 55 -5.06 9.15 6.55
C VAL A 55 -4.91 7.63 6.52
N TRP A 56 -5.71 6.92 5.73
CA TRP A 56 -5.63 5.46 5.64
C TRP A 56 -4.28 4.96 5.12
N LYS A 57 -3.66 5.68 4.18
CA LYS A 57 -2.32 5.35 3.67
C LYS A 57 -1.26 5.47 4.76
N LEU A 58 -1.30 6.53 5.58
CA LEU A 58 -0.40 6.69 6.72
C LEU A 58 -0.59 5.57 7.76
N LEU A 59 -1.85 5.29 8.12
CA LEU A 59 -2.18 4.21 9.05
C LEU A 59 -1.72 2.85 8.53
N GLY A 60 -1.91 2.58 7.24
CA GLY A 60 -1.41 1.36 6.59
C GLY A 60 0.10 1.23 6.66
N ALA A 61 0.85 2.30 6.35
CA ALA A 61 2.32 2.32 6.45
C ALA A 61 2.81 2.04 7.89
N ILE A 62 2.14 2.62 8.89
CA ILE A 62 2.43 2.37 10.31
C ILE A 62 2.12 0.91 10.67
N ALA A 63 0.96 0.39 10.27
CA ALA A 63 0.52 -0.96 10.61
C ALA A 63 1.47 -2.06 10.11
N ILE A 64 2.02 -1.91 8.89
CA ILE A 64 2.93 -2.91 8.31
C ILE A 64 4.35 -2.84 8.92
N THR A 65 4.75 -1.71 9.49
CA THR A 65 6.09 -1.49 10.08
C THR A 65 6.14 -1.81 11.58
N VAL A 66 5.14 -1.39 12.35
CA VAL A 66 5.09 -1.58 13.82
C VAL A 66 5.18 -3.07 14.19
N PRO A 67 5.95 -3.44 15.24
CA PRO A 67 5.97 -4.81 15.74
C PRO A 67 4.62 -5.23 16.32
N ARG A 68 4.32 -6.53 16.32
CA ARG A 68 3.06 -7.12 16.87
C ARG A 68 1.81 -6.77 16.02
N PHE A 69 0.61 -7.14 16.45
CA PHE A 69 -0.67 -6.94 15.73
C PHE A 69 -0.76 -7.58 14.32
N PRO A 70 -0.71 -8.92 14.22
CA PRO A 70 -0.84 -9.62 12.95
C PRO A 70 -2.18 -9.38 12.24
N LEU A 71 -3.29 -9.26 12.99
CA LEU A 71 -4.60 -8.99 12.39
C LEU A 71 -4.66 -7.64 11.67
N LEU A 72 -4.13 -6.58 12.29
CA LEU A 72 -4.07 -5.25 11.69
C LEU A 72 -3.19 -5.23 10.44
N LYS A 73 -2.16 -6.08 10.38
CA LYS A 73 -1.34 -6.23 9.18
C LYS A 73 -2.18 -6.79 8.04
N GLU A 74 -2.91 -7.88 8.26
CA GLU A 74 -3.76 -8.45 7.21
C GLU A 74 -4.77 -7.42 6.68
N TRP A 75 -5.38 -6.62 7.58
CA TRP A 75 -6.28 -5.52 7.19
C TRP A 75 -5.55 -4.46 6.36
N ALA A 76 -4.35 -4.06 6.77
CA ALA A 76 -3.55 -3.10 6.03
C ALA A 76 -3.20 -3.63 4.64
N TYR A 77 -2.71 -4.86 4.51
CA TYR A 77 -2.37 -5.45 3.22
C TYR A 77 -3.59 -5.63 2.30
N ALA A 78 -4.74 -6.05 2.84
CA ALA A 78 -5.99 -6.13 2.08
C ALA A 78 -6.43 -4.75 1.59
N GLY A 79 -6.40 -3.73 2.46
CA GLY A 79 -6.71 -2.36 2.09
C GLY A 79 -5.76 -1.80 1.02
N MET A 80 -4.46 -2.10 1.12
CA MET A 80 -3.46 -1.73 0.12
C MET A 80 -3.75 -2.39 -1.23
N PHE A 81 -4.11 -3.67 -1.24
CA PHE A 81 -4.50 -4.40 -2.44
C PHE A 81 -5.71 -3.75 -3.12
N PHE A 82 -6.79 -3.50 -2.37
CA PHE A 82 -8.00 -2.87 -2.92
C PHE A 82 -7.71 -1.45 -3.43
N ASN A 83 -6.96 -0.65 -2.67
CA ASN A 83 -6.62 0.71 -3.07
C ASN A 83 -5.80 0.75 -4.37
N LEU A 84 -4.79 -0.10 -4.52
CA LEU A 84 -3.91 -0.07 -5.70
C LEU A 84 -4.59 -0.62 -6.95
N THR A 85 -5.35 -1.70 -6.81
CA THR A 85 -6.14 -2.25 -7.92
C THR A 85 -7.22 -1.26 -8.36
N ALA A 86 -7.94 -0.64 -7.43
CA ALA A 86 -8.90 0.42 -7.74
C ALA A 86 -8.22 1.61 -8.41
N ALA A 87 -7.08 2.09 -7.90
CA ALA A 87 -6.35 3.19 -8.53
C ALA A 87 -5.96 2.89 -9.98
N SER A 88 -5.45 1.69 -10.26
CA SER A 88 -5.12 1.27 -11.62
C SER A 88 -6.34 1.25 -12.54
N VAL A 89 -7.44 0.63 -12.09
CA VAL A 89 -8.68 0.54 -12.88
C VAL A 89 -9.27 1.92 -13.12
N SER A 90 -9.34 2.78 -12.10
CA SER A 90 -9.89 4.14 -12.23
C SER A 90 -9.10 4.98 -13.23
N ASN A 91 -7.77 4.91 -13.22
CA ASN A 91 -6.93 5.62 -14.18
C ASN A 91 -7.09 5.07 -15.61
N ALA A 92 -7.26 3.75 -15.76
CA ALA A 92 -7.52 3.13 -17.06
C ALA A 92 -8.90 3.52 -17.61
N VAL A 93 -9.94 3.49 -16.78
CA VAL A 93 -11.33 3.83 -17.16
C VAL A 93 -11.46 5.33 -17.47
N ALA A 94 -10.80 6.19 -16.70
CA ALA A 94 -10.79 7.63 -16.93
C ALA A 94 -9.94 8.06 -18.14
N GLY A 95 -9.22 7.14 -18.78
CA GLY A 95 -8.39 7.43 -19.95
C GLY A 95 -7.20 8.35 -19.63
N THR A 96 -6.71 8.33 -18.39
CA THR A 96 -5.49 9.05 -17.99
C THR A 96 -4.24 8.44 -18.66
N GLU A 97 -3.08 9.10 -18.52
CA GLU A 97 -1.83 8.55 -19.02
C GLU A 97 -1.56 7.14 -18.47
N MET A 98 -1.08 6.24 -19.34
CA MET A 98 -0.89 4.82 -19.02
C MET A 98 -0.02 4.61 -17.76
N ILE A 99 0.91 5.52 -17.49
CA ILE A 99 1.76 5.45 -16.30
C ILE A 99 0.95 5.46 -14.99
N HIS A 100 -0.17 6.18 -14.94
CA HIS A 100 -1.02 6.26 -13.76
C HIS A 100 -1.84 4.98 -13.52
N ALA A 101 -2.05 4.16 -14.56
CA ALA A 101 -2.64 2.83 -14.43
C ALA A 101 -1.59 1.77 -14.07
N VAL A 102 -0.36 1.88 -14.59
CA VAL A 102 0.71 0.88 -14.41
C VAL A 102 1.42 1.03 -13.06
N PHE A 103 1.71 2.26 -12.63
CA PHE A 103 2.50 2.49 -11.41
C PHE A 103 1.87 1.89 -10.14
N PRO A 104 0.53 1.95 -9.91
CA PRO A 104 -0.07 1.28 -8.77
C PRO A 104 0.07 -0.26 -8.82
N LEU A 105 0.14 -0.88 -10.00
CA LEU A 105 0.40 -2.32 -10.14
C LEU A 105 1.83 -2.68 -9.74
N ILE A 106 2.81 -1.84 -10.06
CA ILE A 106 4.20 -2.03 -9.61
C ILE A 106 4.26 -1.96 -8.08
N ALA A 107 3.59 -0.96 -7.49
CA ALA A 107 3.47 -0.86 -6.03
C ALA A 107 2.73 -2.07 -5.44
N LEU A 108 1.76 -2.64 -6.15
CA LEU A 108 1.03 -3.84 -5.71
C LEU A 108 1.94 -5.06 -5.63
N VAL A 109 2.89 -5.20 -6.57
CA VAL A 109 3.91 -6.25 -6.51
C VAL A 109 4.77 -6.10 -5.25
N LEU A 110 5.16 -4.88 -4.88
CA LEU A 110 5.90 -4.64 -3.63
C LEU A 110 5.07 -4.98 -2.39
N VAL A 111 3.78 -4.62 -2.38
CA VAL A 111 2.84 -5.00 -1.30
C VAL A 111 2.72 -6.52 -1.19
N ALA A 112 2.56 -7.23 -2.31
CA ALA A 112 2.45 -8.68 -2.35
C ALA A 112 3.75 -9.37 -1.89
N LEU A 113 4.91 -8.87 -2.31
CA LEU A 113 6.21 -9.37 -1.86
C LEU A 113 6.44 -9.10 -0.36
N SER A 114 6.12 -7.90 0.11
CA SER A 114 6.15 -7.58 1.54
C SER A 114 5.23 -8.53 2.31
N TRP A 115 4.06 -8.86 1.75
CA TRP A 115 3.11 -9.76 2.38
C TRP A 115 3.60 -11.21 2.44
N ALA A 116 4.08 -11.74 1.32
CA ALA A 116 4.54 -13.13 1.21
C ALA A 116 5.81 -13.41 2.04
N LEU A 117 6.71 -12.43 2.13
CA LEU A 117 8.00 -12.59 2.81
C LEU A 117 7.93 -12.30 4.32
N ARG A 118 6.76 -11.94 4.87
CA ARG A 118 6.61 -11.68 6.32
C ARG A 118 7.11 -12.87 7.15
N PRO A 119 7.96 -12.65 8.16
CA PRO A 119 8.35 -13.69 9.11
C PRO A 119 7.16 -14.20 9.93
N ALA A 120 7.30 -15.39 10.52
CA ALA A 120 6.20 -16.11 11.17
C ALA A 120 5.56 -15.34 12.33
N ASP A 121 6.34 -14.60 13.13
CA ASP A 121 5.87 -13.78 14.26
C ASP A 121 4.99 -12.58 13.83
N ARG A 122 4.94 -12.29 12.52
CA ARG A 122 4.12 -11.22 11.92
C ARG A 122 2.94 -11.78 11.12
N ARG A 123 2.66 -13.09 11.22
CA ARG A 123 1.51 -13.75 10.62
C ARG A 123 0.47 -14.03 11.70
N LEU A 124 -0.80 -14.10 11.29
CA LEU A 124 -1.88 -14.44 12.18
C LEU A 124 -1.87 -15.96 12.43
N GLU A 125 -1.72 -16.37 13.69
CA GLU A 125 -1.75 -17.79 14.07
C GLU A 125 -3.19 -18.34 13.97
N GLY A 126 -3.34 -19.58 13.48
CA GLY A 126 -4.58 -20.35 13.62
C GLY A 126 -5.69 -20.14 12.57
N ILE A 127 -5.50 -19.36 11.51
CA ILE A 127 -6.55 -19.19 10.46
C ILE A 127 -6.33 -20.11 9.24
N TRP A 128 -5.16 -20.74 9.11
CA TRP A 128 -4.86 -21.67 8.01
C TRP A 128 -4.51 -23.06 8.56
N HIS A 129 -5.53 -23.82 8.93
CA HIS A 129 -5.46 -25.28 9.09
C HIS A 129 -6.12 -26.01 7.89
N LEU A 130 -6.15 -25.37 6.72
CA LEU A 130 -6.56 -25.99 5.47
C LEU A 130 -5.33 -26.55 4.73
#